data_AF-A0A3T1CAC8-F1
#
_entry.id   AF-A0A3T1CAC8-F1
#
_cell.length_a   1.000
_cell.length_b   1.000
_cell.length_c   1.000
_cell.angle_alpha   90.00
_cell.angle_beta   90.00
_cell.angle_gamma   90.00
#
_symmetry.space_group_name_H-M   'P 1'
#
loop_
_entity.id
_entity.type
_entity.pdbx_description
1 polymer ?
#
loop_
_entity_poly.entity_id
_entity_poly.type
_entity_poly.pdbx_seq_one_letter_code
_entity_poly.pdbx_strand_id
1 'polypeptide(L)' 'MGKAIFYLNIHWEVFTLFLGIPGVLLTNNIAEQMMKKAVLNRKNAYFFCNETGAKIAGILMSVMETCALNQVDSL' A
#
# COMPACT_ATOMS: atom_id res chain seq x y z
N MET A 1 1.06 12.34 25.78
CA MET A 1 1.93 11.23 25.32
C MET A 1 1.29 9.83 25.42
N GLY A 2 -0.01 9.68 25.71
CA GLY A 2 -0.64 8.34 25.85
C GLY A 2 -1.49 7.85 24.66
N LYS A 3 -1.66 8.65 23.60
CA LYS A 3 -2.62 8.34 22.52
C LYS A 3 -2.32 7.02 21.80
N ALA A 4 -1.04 6.75 21.51
CA ALA A 4 -0.64 5.51 20.83
C ALA A 4 -0.87 4.26 21.70
N ILE A 5 -0.54 4.34 22.99
CA ILE A 5 -0.74 3.24 23.96
C ILE A 5 -2.25 2.99 24.16
N PHE A 6 -3.04 4.06 24.27
CA PHE A 6 -4.49 3.96 24.40
C PHE A 6 -5.14 3.36 23.15
N TYR A 7 -4.70 3.77 21.96
CA TYR A 7 -5.17 3.21 20.69
C TYR A 7 -4.86 1.72 20.56
N LEU A 8 -3.65 1.30 20.94
CA LEU A 8 -3.25 -0.09 20.94
C LEU A 8 -4.07 -0.93 21.94
N ASN A 9 -4.41 -0.37 23.10
CA ASN A 9 -5.24 -1.04 24.10
C ASN A 9 -6.69 -1.23 23.59
N ILE A 10 -7.28 -0.21 22.95
CA ILE A 10 -8.62 -0.33 22.34
C ILE A 10 -8.66 -1.40 21.25
N HIS A 11 -7.61 -1.50 20.43
CA HIS A 11 -7.58 -2.39 19.26
C HIS A 11 -6.76 -3.67 19.49
N TRP A 12 -6.50 -4.04 20.74
CA TRP A 12 -5.59 -5.13 21.10
C TRP A 12 -5.96 -6.47 20.45
N GLU A 13 -7.26 -6.77 20.37
CA GLU A 13 -7.77 -7.99 19.73
C GLU A 13 -7.34 -8.09 18.25
N VAL A 14 -7.43 -6.99 17.51
CA VAL A 14 -7.02 -6.95 16.09
C VAL A 14 -5.51 -7.08 15.95
N PHE A 15 -4.74 -6.42 16.82
CA PHE A 15 -3.28 -6.49 16.80
C PHE A 15 -2.71 -7.87 17.20
N THR A 16 -3.49 -8.72 17.86
CA THR A 16 -3.08 -10.06 18.30
C THR A 16 -3.63 -11.20 17.44
N LEU A 17 -4.35 -10.90 16.35
CA LEU A 17 -4.91 -11.90 15.43
C LEU A 17 -3.87 -12.87 14.87
N PHE A 18 -2.61 -12.45 14.73
CA PHE A 18 -1.52 -13.31 14.29
C PHE A 18 -1.23 -14.50 15.24
N LEU A 19 -1.68 -14.42 16.50
CA LEU A 19 -1.56 -15.51 17.48
C LEU A 19 -2.66 -16.56 17.30
N GLY A 20 -3.83 -16.16 16.77
CA GLY A 20 -5.00 -17.01 16.62
C GLY A 20 -5.19 -17.59 15.21
N ILE A 21 -4.69 -16.89 14.19
CA ILE A 21 -4.89 -17.25 12.78
C ILE A 21 -3.53 -17.62 12.15
N PRO A 22 -3.33 -18.88 11.76
CA PRO A 22 -2.08 -19.28 11.10
C PRO A 22 -1.95 -18.58 9.75
N GLY A 23 -0.77 -18.04 9.46
CA GLY A 23 -0.46 -17.39 8.18
C GLY A 23 -0.72 -15.87 8.13
N VAL A 24 -1.24 -15.26 9.20
CA VAL A 24 -1.34 -13.80 9.28
C VAL A 24 0.04 -13.20 9.47
N LEU A 25 0.37 -12.22 8.62
CA LEU A 25 1.63 -11.49 8.68
C LEU A 25 1.65 -10.58 9.91
N LEU A 26 2.72 -10.68 10.72
CA LEU A 26 2.91 -9.85 11.91
C LEU A 26 3.05 -8.34 11.57
N THR A 27 3.48 -8.03 10.35
CA THR A 27 3.78 -6.66 9.93
C THR A 27 2.97 -6.29 8.69
N ASN A 28 2.50 -5.05 8.63
CA ASN A 28 1.81 -4.49 7.47
C ASN A 28 2.75 -3.98 6.36
N ASN A 29 4.05 -4.32 6.44
CA ASN A 29 5.09 -3.73 5.59
C ASN A 29 4.80 -3.92 4.09
N ILE A 30 4.22 -5.05 3.69
CA ILE A 30 3.86 -5.33 2.29
C ILE A 30 2.82 -4.30 1.78
N ALA A 31 1.74 -4.08 2.55
CA ALA A 31 0.72 -3.11 2.15
C ALA A 31 1.26 -1.67 2.19
N GLU A 32 2.10 -1.34 3.18
CA GLU A 32 2.77 -0.04 3.25
C GLU A 32 3.68 0.22 2.05
N GLN A 33 4.43 -0.80 1.61
CA GLN A 33 5.29 -0.71 0.43
C GLN A 33 4.46 -0.47 -0.84
N MET A 34 3.35 -1.17 -1.02
CA MET A 34 2.42 -0.96 -2.13
C MET A 34 1.84 0.47 -2.11
N MET A 35 1.38 0.93 -0.94
CA MET A 35 0.82 2.29 -0.80
C MET A 35 1.87 3.39 -1.02
N LYS A 36 3.10 3.19 -0.58
CA LYS A 36 4.20 4.16 -0.74
C LYS A 36 4.43 4.51 -2.21
N LYS A 37 4.36 3.55 -3.11
CA LYS A 37 4.59 3.82 -4.54
C LYS A 37 3.53 4.75 -5.12
N ALA A 38 2.25 4.52 -4.81
CA ALA A 38 1.17 5.43 -5.20
C ALA A 38 1.37 6.85 -4.63
N VAL A 39 1.80 6.96 -3.38
CA VAL A 39 2.11 8.25 -2.74
C VAL A 39 3.30 8.96 -3.41
N LEU A 40 4.35 8.23 -3.76
CA LEU A 40 5.49 8.78 -4.50
C LEU A 40 5.08 9.29 -5.89
N ASN A 41 4.22 8.55 -6.60
CA ASN A 41 3.73 8.95 -7.92
C ASN A 41 2.92 10.26 -7.87
N ARG A 42 2.33 10.64 -6.73
CA ARG A 42 1.63 11.94 -6.60
C ARG A 42 2.56 13.13 -6.86
N LYS A 43 3.85 13.02 -6.56
CA LYS A 43 4.82 14.07 -6.88
C LYS A 43 5.09 14.20 -8.38
N ASN A 44 4.98 13.11 -9.13
CA ASN A 44 5.16 13.10 -10.58
C ASN A 44 3.85 13.42 -11.33
N ALA A 45 2.72 13.25 -10.65
CA ALA A 45 1.37 13.47 -11.16
C ALA A 45 0.94 14.95 -11.30
N TYR A 46 1.75 15.92 -10.85
CA TYR A 46 1.38 17.34 -10.90
C TYR A 46 1.14 17.88 -12.32
N PHE A 47 1.60 17.17 -13.36
CA PHE A 47 1.54 17.60 -14.75
C PHE A 47 0.51 16.85 -15.61
N PHE A 48 -0.45 16.14 -15.01
CA PHE A 48 -1.52 15.54 -15.81
C PHE A 48 -2.41 16.64 -16.43
N CYS A 49 -2.46 16.69 -17.77
CA CYS A 49 -3.24 17.69 -18.51
C CYS A 49 -4.76 17.58 -18.30
N ASN A 50 -5.28 16.39 -17.97
CA ASN A 50 -6.71 16.16 -17.72
C ASN A 50 -6.94 14.95 -16.79
N GLU A 51 -8.14 14.86 -16.20
CA GLU A 51 -8.51 13.76 -15.29
C GLU A 51 -8.46 12.39 -15.97
N THR A 52 -8.84 12.31 -17.24
CA THR A 52 -8.79 11.07 -18.03
C THR A 52 -7.37 10.54 -18.15
N GLY A 53 -6.39 11.40 -18.39
CA GLY A 53 -4.97 11.06 -18.45
C GLY A 53 -4.43 10.62 -17.10
N ALA A 54 -4.84 11.28 -16.02
CA ALA A 54 -4.52 10.84 -14.66
C ALA A 54 -5.11 9.44 -14.36
N LYS A 55 -6.33 9.16 -14.82
CA LYS A 55 -6.98 7.86 -14.67
C LYS A 55 -6.24 6.77 -15.46
N ILE A 56 -5.89 7.03 -16.72
CA ILE A 56 -5.12 6.10 -17.55
C ILE A 56 -3.75 5.83 -16.92
N ALA A 57 -3.05 6.87 -16.46
CA ALA A 57 -1.77 6.73 -15.78
C ALA A 57 -1.89 5.91 -14.49
N GLY A 58 -2.99 6.05 -13.74
CA GLY A 58 -3.28 5.23 -12.57
C GLY A 58 -3.49 3.75 -12.91
N ILE A 59 -4.19 3.44 -14.01
CA ILE A 59 -4.37 2.07 -14.51
C ILE A 59 -3.04 1.47 -14.96
N LEU A 60 -2.23 2.22 -15.71
CA LEU A 60 -0.91 1.75 -16.14
C LEU A 60 0.01 1.51 -14.94
N MET A 61 -0.04 2.39 -13.94
CA MET A 61 0.73 2.23 -12.71
C MET A 61 0.36 0.95 -11.94
N SER A 62 -0.93 0.60 -11.85
CA SER A 62 -1.33 -0.64 -11.16
C SER A 62 -0.87 -1.89 -11.91
N VAL A 63 -0.90 -1.86 -13.25
CA VAL A 63 -0.39 -2.96 -14.09
C VAL A 63 1.13 -3.10 -13.93
N MET A 64 1.89 -2.01 -14.07
CA MET A 64 3.34 -2.02 -13.87
C MET A 64 3.74 -2.53 -12.48
N GLU A 65 3.01 -2.10 -11.45
CA GLU A 65 3.25 -2.54 -10.08
C GLU A 65 2.97 -4.03 -9.91
N THR A 66 1.90 -4.53 -10.53
CA THR A 66 1.57 -5.96 -10.53
C THR A 66 2.64 -6.78 -11.26
N CYS A 67 3.15 -6.30 -12.40
CA CYS A 67 4.26 -6.95 -13.11
C CYS A 67 5.53 -6.98 -12.28
N ALA A 68 5.89 -5.86 -11.63
CA ALA A 68 7.07 -5.75 -10.78
C ALA A 68 7.00 -6.71 -9.57
N LEU A 69 5.83 -6.86 -8.95
CA LEU A 69 5.62 -7.81 -7.85
C LEU A 69 5.75 -9.28 -8.29
N ASN A 70 5.38 -9.59 -9.52
CA ASN A 70 5.47 -10.93 -10.10
C ASN A 70 6.80 -11.21 -10.80
N GLN A 71 7.79 -10.31 -10.71
CA GLN A 71 9.09 -10.41 -11.39
C GLN A 71 8.95 -10.65 -12.91
N VAL A 72 7.90 -10.10 -13.51
CA VAL A 72 7.67 -10.16 -14.95
C VAL A 72 8.54 -9.08 -15.59
N ASP A 73 9.60 -9.52 -16.27
CA ASP A 73 10.43 -8.65 -17.09
C ASP A 73 9.67 -8.22 -18.36
N SER A 74 9.81 -6.95 -18.73
CA SER A 74 9.19 -6.40 -19.93
C SER A 74 10.10 -6.47 -21.18
N LEU A 75 10.94 -7.51 -21.26
CA LEU A 75 12.01 -7.65 -22.27
C LEU A 75 11.84 -8.93 -23.09
#